data_AF-U2ERZ5-F1
#
_entry.id   AF-U2ERZ5-F1
#
_cell.length_a   1.000
_cell.length_b   1.000
_cell.length_c   1.000
_cell.angle_alpha   90.00
_cell.angle_beta   90.00
_cell.angle_gamma   90.00
#
_symmetry.space_group_name_H-M   'P 1'
#
loop_
_entity.id
_entity.type
_entity.pdbx_description
1 polymer ?
#
loop_
_entity_poly.entity_id
_entity_poly.type
_entity_poly.pdbx_seq_one_letter_code
_entity_poly.pdbx_strand_id
1 'polypeptide(L)'
;MPDAPIQAATVRWRAHSGNEAPYDTGLIHVRHAADADVFACPLISLGGNFDQESWAIAGPLAHGHAEGWDYVAGRGFAFAALHIDDGERIDQPEQIQQAAFDTYNQLFRLQRQLGLGQVQRIWHWLSNVTAGDDDDERYRRFCRGRAEALDANDTGMPVLPPATLVSSHQRGLRMHALLGPTPVVPIENPRQVSAYAYPRDYGVRPPAGVRARRSGATGRHALFVDFRHRQHRRP
;
A
#
# COMPACT_ATOMS: atom_id res chain seq x y z
N MET A 1 -40.64 -9.39 -9.59
CA MET A 1 -39.54 -8.47 -9.94
C MET A 1 -38.33 -9.32 -10.28
N PRO A 2 -37.71 -9.20 -11.47
CA PRO A 2 -36.46 -9.90 -11.72
C PRO A 2 -35.33 -9.18 -10.98
N ASP A 3 -34.55 -9.95 -10.20
CA ASP A 3 -33.33 -9.49 -9.55
C ASP A 3 -32.40 -8.85 -10.60
N ALA A 4 -32.20 -7.54 -10.47
CA ALA A 4 -31.16 -6.86 -11.22
C ALA A 4 -29.82 -7.50 -10.84
N PRO A 5 -28.99 -7.93 -11.79
CA PRO A 5 -27.71 -8.54 -11.46
C PRO A 5 -26.90 -7.52 -10.64
N ILE A 6 -26.53 -7.91 -9.42
CA ILE A 6 -25.59 -7.15 -8.59
C ILE A 6 -24.27 -7.13 -9.36
N GLN A 7 -24.07 -6.07 -10.14
CA GLN A 7 -22.84 -5.87 -10.88
C GLN A 7 -21.73 -5.76 -9.82
N ALA A 8 -20.85 -6.76 -9.79
CA ALA A 8 -19.73 -6.80 -8.85
C ALA A 8 -18.98 -5.46 -8.93
N ALA A 9 -18.81 -4.78 -7.79
CA ALA A 9 -18.11 -3.51 -7.76
C ALA A 9 -16.68 -3.73 -8.28
N THR A 10 -16.31 -2.97 -9.30
CA THR A 10 -14.95 -3.00 -9.88
C THR A 10 -14.23 -1.74 -9.47
N VAL A 11 -13.08 -1.88 -8.81
CA VAL A 11 -12.10 -0.80 -8.67
C VAL A 11 -11.46 -0.55 -10.03
N ARG A 12 -11.38 0.72 -10.46
CA ARG A 12 -10.67 1.10 -11.70
C ARG A 12 -9.60 2.13 -11.40
N TRP A 13 -8.46 1.97 -12.06
CA TRP A 13 -7.39 2.95 -12.07
C TRP A 13 -7.50 3.82 -13.32
N ARG A 14 -7.28 5.13 -13.17
CA ARG A 14 -7.21 6.07 -14.30
C ARG A 14 -6.11 7.11 -14.07
N ALA A 15 -5.18 7.17 -15.01
CA ALA A 15 -4.28 8.30 -15.17
C ALA A 15 -5.05 9.56 -15.60
N HIS A 16 -4.79 10.71 -14.99
CA HIS A 16 -5.37 12.00 -15.38
C HIS A 16 -4.28 13.01 -15.77
N SER A 17 -4.59 13.85 -16.76
CA SER A 17 -3.81 15.02 -17.16
C SER A 17 -4.78 16.20 -17.40
N GLY A 18 -4.67 17.30 -16.65
CA GLY A 18 -5.50 18.51 -16.82
C GLY A 18 -6.67 18.68 -15.83
N ASN A 19 -7.38 19.83 -15.94
CA ASN A 19 -8.42 20.29 -15.01
C ASN A 19 -9.65 19.36 -14.97
N GLU A 20 -10.12 19.06 -13.76
CA GLU A 20 -11.16 18.08 -13.40
C GLU A 20 -12.46 18.16 -14.23
N ALA A 21 -13.08 17.00 -14.48
CA ALA A 21 -14.54 16.91 -14.46
C ALA A 21 -14.96 16.85 -12.99
N PRO A 22 -15.64 17.88 -12.45
CA PRO A 22 -15.84 17.99 -11.02
C PRO A 22 -16.86 16.95 -10.56
N TYR A 23 -16.48 16.14 -9.56
CA TYR A 23 -17.38 15.29 -8.78
C TYR A 23 -18.11 14.19 -9.55
N ASP A 24 -17.37 13.30 -10.22
CA ASP A 24 -17.94 12.00 -10.58
C ASP A 24 -18.11 11.20 -9.28
N THR A 25 -19.35 11.14 -8.76
CA THR A 25 -19.69 10.44 -7.53
C THR A 25 -19.19 8.99 -7.61
N GLY A 26 -18.20 8.63 -6.79
CA GLY A 26 -17.54 7.32 -6.85
C GLY A 26 -16.07 7.31 -7.25
N LEU A 27 -15.36 8.45 -7.19
CA LEU A 27 -13.91 8.50 -7.39
C LEU A 27 -13.17 8.85 -6.09
N ILE A 28 -12.11 8.10 -5.81
CA ILE A 28 -11.06 8.43 -4.84
C ILE A 28 -9.89 8.99 -5.65
N HIS A 29 -9.38 10.13 -5.22
CA HIS A 29 -8.42 10.92 -5.96
C HIS A 29 -7.08 10.93 -5.21
N VAL A 30 -6.04 10.31 -5.78
CA VAL A 30 -4.66 10.31 -5.25
C VAL A 30 -3.85 11.32 -6.05
N ARG A 31 -3.79 12.55 -5.57
CA ARG A 31 -3.08 13.65 -6.25
C ARG A 31 -1.57 13.53 -6.06
N HIS A 32 -0.79 13.95 -7.06
CA HIS A 32 0.66 14.12 -6.94
C HIS A 32 0.96 15.52 -6.37
N ALA A 33 0.55 15.71 -5.12
CA ALA A 33 0.71 16.98 -4.40
C ALA A 33 1.23 16.66 -3.00
N ALA A 34 2.54 16.40 -2.89
CA ALA A 34 3.18 15.75 -1.75
C ALA A 34 2.77 16.29 -0.38
N ASP A 35 2.52 17.60 -0.28
CA ASP A 35 2.21 18.29 0.98
C ASP A 35 0.72 18.63 1.17
N ALA A 36 -0.17 18.19 0.28
CA ALA A 36 -1.58 18.58 0.30
C ALA A 36 -2.38 17.84 1.39
N ASP A 37 -2.35 16.52 1.39
CA ASP A 37 -3.03 15.68 2.39
C ASP A 37 -2.38 14.28 2.46
N VAL A 38 -2.94 13.40 3.30
CA VAL A 38 -2.44 12.04 3.50
C VAL A 38 -2.70 11.11 2.30
N PHE A 39 -3.71 11.39 1.49
CA PHE A 39 -4.03 10.64 0.26
C PHE A 39 -3.14 11.05 -0.90
N ALA A 40 -2.45 12.19 -0.82
CA ALA A 40 -1.50 12.61 -1.83
C ALA A 40 -0.23 11.75 -1.83
N CYS A 41 0.27 11.48 -3.04
CA CYS A 41 1.54 10.81 -3.27
C CYS A 41 2.69 11.74 -2.82
N PRO A 42 3.52 11.36 -1.84
CA PRO A 42 4.56 12.21 -1.26
C PRO A 42 5.84 12.19 -2.12
N LEU A 43 5.68 12.29 -3.44
CA LEU A 43 6.76 12.35 -4.42
C LEU A 43 6.63 13.64 -5.23
N ILE A 44 7.78 14.19 -5.60
CA ILE A 44 7.86 15.37 -6.45
C ILE A 44 7.74 14.92 -7.91
N SER A 45 6.88 15.57 -8.69
CA SER A 45 6.84 15.39 -10.14
C SER A 45 8.09 16.01 -10.76
N LEU A 46 8.91 15.19 -11.44
CA LEU A 46 10.12 15.66 -12.13
C LEU A 46 9.86 16.09 -13.58
N GLY A 47 8.64 15.87 -14.09
CA GLY A 47 8.24 16.23 -15.45
C GLY A 47 7.04 15.43 -15.95
N GLY A 48 6.42 15.91 -17.03
CA GLY A 48 5.20 15.36 -17.62
C GLY A 48 3.92 15.99 -17.04
N ASN A 49 2.79 15.72 -17.68
CA ASN A 49 1.48 16.28 -17.29
C ASN A 49 0.69 15.30 -16.41
N PHE A 50 1.40 14.59 -15.54
CA PHE A 50 0.84 13.53 -14.69
C PHE A 50 0.72 14.01 -13.25
N ASP A 51 -0.31 14.81 -13.01
CA ASP A 51 -0.51 15.49 -11.73
C ASP A 51 -1.33 14.66 -10.75
N GLN A 52 -1.92 13.55 -11.20
CA GLN A 52 -2.86 12.77 -10.41
C GLN A 52 -3.09 11.35 -10.91
N GLU A 53 -3.25 10.45 -9.94
CA GLU A 53 -3.85 9.14 -10.08
C GLU A 53 -5.27 9.14 -9.48
N SER A 54 -6.24 8.49 -10.14
CA SER A 54 -7.60 8.35 -9.60
C SER A 54 -8.01 6.88 -9.49
N TRP A 55 -8.49 6.51 -8.31
CA TRP A 55 -9.06 5.21 -7.95
C TRP A 55 -10.58 5.29 -7.91
N ALA A 56 -11.25 4.74 -8.91
CA ALA A 56 -12.70 4.74 -8.99
C ALA A 56 -13.32 3.55 -8.23
N ILE A 57 -14.26 3.83 -7.32
CA ILE A 57 -15.22 2.87 -6.76
C ILE A 57 -16.62 3.34 -7.13
N ALA A 58 -17.26 2.69 -8.11
CA ALA A 58 -18.52 3.16 -8.67
C ALA A 58 -19.68 3.17 -7.64
N GLY A 59 -20.07 4.32 -7.10
CA GLY A 59 -21.19 4.47 -6.17
C GLY A 59 -20.93 5.52 -5.09
N PRO A 60 -21.84 5.66 -4.10
CA PRO A 60 -21.62 6.59 -2.99
C PRO A 60 -20.40 6.19 -2.16
N LEU A 61 -19.62 7.19 -1.76
CA LEU A 61 -18.43 7.06 -0.94
C LEU A 61 -18.67 7.69 0.43
N ALA A 62 -18.13 7.07 1.47
CA ALA A 62 -18.11 7.58 2.82
C ALA A 62 -16.66 7.80 3.27
N HIS A 63 -16.37 8.99 3.78
CA HIS A 63 -15.09 9.31 4.40
C HIS A 63 -15.15 8.96 5.88
N GLY A 64 -14.03 8.52 6.44
CA GLY A 64 -13.92 8.27 7.87
C GLY A 64 -12.49 8.25 8.35
N HIS A 65 -12.35 8.21 9.67
CA HIS A 65 -11.08 8.10 10.37
C HIS A 65 -11.20 7.00 11.43
N ALA A 66 -10.25 6.06 11.46
CA ALA A 66 -10.19 5.03 12.48
C ALA A 66 -8.78 4.43 12.55
N GLU A 67 -8.35 4.01 13.75
CA GLU A 67 -7.04 3.38 13.95
C GLU A 67 -5.84 4.23 13.47
N GLY A 68 -6.00 5.55 13.39
CA GLY A 68 -4.99 6.48 12.85
C GLY A 68 -4.98 6.60 11.32
N TRP A 69 -5.89 5.90 10.63
CA TRP A 69 -6.03 5.94 9.17
C TRP A 69 -7.21 6.80 8.76
N ASP A 70 -6.98 7.68 7.80
CA ASP A 70 -8.05 8.29 7.01
C ASP A 70 -8.43 7.33 5.90
N TYR A 71 -9.72 7.17 5.64
CA TYR A 71 -10.18 6.27 4.59
C TYR A 71 -11.39 6.81 3.84
N VAL A 72 -11.55 6.31 2.61
CA VAL A 72 -12.74 6.48 1.79
C VAL A 72 -13.25 5.10 1.41
N ALA A 73 -14.49 4.79 1.82
CA ALA A 73 -15.08 3.47 1.67
C ALA A 73 -16.36 3.51 0.83
N GLY A 74 -16.60 2.44 0.06
CA GLY A 74 -17.80 2.27 -0.75
C GLY A 74 -17.88 0.89 -1.38
N ARG A 75 -19.08 0.32 -1.46
CA ARG A 75 -19.40 -0.95 -2.14
C ARG A 75 -18.41 -2.10 -1.90
N GLY A 76 -18.02 -2.28 -0.64
CA GLY A 76 -17.13 -3.37 -0.22
C GLY A 76 -15.64 -3.13 -0.49
N PHE A 77 -15.24 -1.89 -0.76
CA PHE A 77 -13.84 -1.48 -0.86
C PHE A 77 -13.58 -0.27 0.04
N ALA A 78 -12.32 -0.09 0.43
CA ALA A 78 -11.86 1.14 1.04
C ALA A 78 -10.44 1.46 0.56
N PHE A 79 -10.16 2.74 0.29
CA PHE A 79 -8.81 3.24 0.17
C PHE A 79 -8.47 3.94 1.49
N ALA A 80 -7.41 3.47 2.15
CA ALA A 80 -6.96 4.01 3.43
C ALA A 80 -5.57 4.62 3.26
N ALA A 81 -5.32 5.72 3.95
CA ALA A 81 -4.05 6.42 3.97
C ALA A 81 -3.68 6.83 5.40
N LEU A 82 -2.40 6.73 5.71
CA LEU A 82 -1.83 7.14 7.00
C LEU A 82 -0.43 7.69 6.77
N HIS A 83 -0.04 8.62 7.63
CA HIS A 83 1.32 9.10 7.74
C HIS A 83 1.75 9.13 9.20
N ILE A 84 2.91 8.56 9.50
CA ILE A 84 3.53 8.62 10.82
C ILE A 84 4.91 9.25 10.68
N ASP A 85 5.13 10.27 11.48
CA ASP A 85 6.47 10.79 11.75
C ASP A 85 7.14 9.86 12.78
N ASP A 86 8.12 9.10 12.33
CA ASP A 86 8.82 8.12 13.16
C ASP A 86 9.97 8.73 13.98
N GLY A 87 10.17 10.06 13.96
CA GLY A 87 11.28 10.68 14.66
C GLY A 87 12.60 10.72 13.86
N GLU A 88 12.73 9.93 12.79
CA GLU A 88 13.92 9.82 11.92
C GLU A 88 15.29 9.92 12.62
N ARG A 89 15.42 9.29 13.78
CA ARG A 89 16.70 9.23 14.47
C ARG A 89 17.52 8.10 13.85
N ILE A 90 18.48 8.44 12.98
CA ILE A 90 19.37 7.47 12.32
C ILE A 90 20.15 6.66 13.37
N ASP A 91 20.46 7.28 14.51
CA ASP A 91 21.08 6.66 15.68
C ASP A 91 20.14 5.75 16.50
N GLN A 92 18.83 5.73 16.18
CA GLN A 92 17.79 4.94 16.85
C GLN A 92 16.95 4.18 15.81
N PRO A 93 17.56 3.19 15.12
CA PRO A 93 16.93 2.43 14.04
C PRO A 93 15.68 1.65 14.47
N GLU A 94 15.46 1.46 15.77
CA GLU A 94 14.25 0.85 16.34
C GLU A 94 12.99 1.68 16.13
N GLN A 95 13.10 3.01 15.94
CA GLN A 95 11.93 3.88 15.79
C GLN A 95 11.12 3.53 14.54
N ILE A 96 11.78 3.36 13.39
CA ILE A 96 11.11 2.95 12.16
C ILE A 96 10.57 1.52 12.24
N GLN A 97 11.26 0.64 12.98
CA GLN A 97 10.78 -0.72 13.22
C GLN A 97 9.46 -0.68 14.00
N GLN A 98 9.40 0.11 15.09
CA GLN A 98 8.20 0.28 15.89
C GLN A 98 7.07 0.94 15.09
N ALA A 99 7.37 1.99 14.32
CA ALA A 99 6.39 2.64 13.46
C ALA A 99 5.79 1.68 12.43
N ALA A 100 6.62 0.82 11.81
CA ALA A 100 6.14 -0.22 10.90
C ALA A 100 5.26 -1.26 11.60
N PHE A 101 5.67 -1.71 12.79
CA PHE A 101 4.89 -2.64 13.61
C PHE A 101 3.51 -2.07 13.96
N ASP A 102 3.46 -0.84 14.46
CA ASP A 102 2.22 -0.17 14.88
C ASP A 102 1.29 0.09 13.70
N THR A 103 1.84 0.58 12.58
CA THR A 103 1.04 0.88 11.37
C THR A 103 0.37 -0.37 10.80
N TYR A 104 1.09 -1.50 10.77
CA TYR A 104 0.51 -2.77 10.30
C TYR A 104 -0.53 -3.33 11.28
N ASN A 105 -0.31 -3.23 12.60
CA ASN A 105 -1.33 -3.58 13.60
C ASN A 105 -2.60 -2.74 13.46
N GLN A 106 -2.45 -1.43 13.29
CA GLN A 106 -3.53 -0.49 13.02
C GLN A 106 -4.28 -0.87 11.74
N LEU A 107 -3.56 -1.19 10.65
CA LEU A 107 -4.16 -1.63 9.39
C LEU A 107 -5.01 -2.90 9.58
N PHE A 108 -4.54 -3.88 10.34
CA PHE A 108 -5.31 -5.10 10.61
C PHE A 108 -6.53 -4.85 11.50
N ARG A 109 -6.45 -3.91 12.46
CA ARG A 109 -7.62 -3.47 13.23
C ARG A 109 -8.64 -2.74 12.34
N LEU A 110 -8.17 -1.85 11.47
CA LEU A 110 -9.00 -1.14 10.49
C LEU A 110 -9.72 -2.14 9.55
N GLN A 111 -8.98 -3.13 9.06
CA GLN A 111 -9.51 -4.22 8.23
C GLN A 111 -10.71 -4.90 8.89
N ARG A 112 -10.57 -5.26 10.17
CA ARG A 112 -11.64 -5.89 10.97
C ARG A 112 -12.80 -4.94 11.23
N GLN A 113 -12.51 -3.70 11.61
CA GLN A 113 -13.51 -2.68 11.89
C GLN A 113 -14.39 -2.35 10.67
N LEU A 114 -13.79 -2.30 9.47
CA LEU A 114 -14.52 -2.05 8.22
C LEU A 114 -15.19 -3.31 7.65
N GLY A 115 -14.97 -4.49 8.25
CA GLY A 115 -15.45 -5.77 7.71
C GLY A 115 -14.83 -6.15 6.36
N LEU A 116 -13.67 -5.57 6.01
CA LEU A 116 -13.01 -5.74 4.72
C LEU A 116 -11.80 -6.65 4.86
N GLY A 117 -12.03 -7.96 4.99
CA GLY A 117 -11.02 -8.93 5.42
C GLY A 117 -9.77 -9.13 4.54
N GLN A 118 -9.55 -8.36 3.47
CA GLN A 118 -8.45 -8.59 2.53
C GLN A 118 -7.81 -7.27 2.06
N VAL A 119 -6.49 -7.15 2.20
CA VAL A 119 -5.71 -6.07 1.60
C VAL A 119 -5.36 -6.43 0.16
N GLN A 120 -5.69 -5.55 -0.78
CA GLN A 120 -5.55 -5.74 -2.21
C GLN A 120 -4.23 -5.18 -2.75
N ARG A 121 -3.73 -4.08 -2.18
CA ARG A 121 -2.50 -3.39 -2.62
C ARG A 121 -2.00 -2.47 -1.52
N ILE A 122 -0.67 -2.36 -1.34
CA ILE A 122 -0.07 -1.44 -0.37
C ILE A 122 1.06 -0.61 -0.99
N TRP A 123 1.03 0.70 -0.81
CA TRP A 123 2.13 1.58 -1.18
C TRP A 123 2.77 2.14 0.07
N HIS A 124 4.10 2.21 0.06
CA HIS A 124 4.89 2.78 1.14
C HIS A 124 5.82 3.84 0.57
N TRP A 125 5.96 4.92 1.30
CA TRP A 125 6.96 5.94 1.08
C TRP A 125 7.69 6.16 2.39
N LEU A 126 8.99 5.95 2.36
CA LEU A 126 9.85 6.02 3.53
C LEU A 126 10.98 7.01 3.27
N SER A 127 11.09 8.01 4.12
CA SER A 127 12.25 8.90 4.12
C SER A 127 13.52 8.19 4.55
N ASN A 128 14.65 8.66 4.00
CA ASN A 128 15.98 8.17 4.36
C ASN A 128 16.06 6.63 4.30
N VAL A 129 15.41 6.02 3.31
CA VAL A 129 15.17 4.56 3.24
C VAL A 129 16.45 3.72 3.36
N THR A 130 17.59 4.22 2.86
CA THR A 130 18.90 3.55 2.91
C THR A 130 19.81 4.04 4.04
N ALA A 131 19.32 4.88 4.97
CA ALA A 131 20.15 5.35 6.08
C ALA A 131 20.28 4.27 7.15
N GLY A 132 21.43 4.24 7.82
CA GLY A 132 21.86 3.15 8.70
C GLY A 132 22.70 2.12 7.94
N ASP A 133 23.48 1.34 8.69
CA ASP A 133 24.38 0.32 8.14
C ASP A 133 23.89 -1.08 8.50
N ASP A 134 24.20 -2.06 7.64
CA ASP A 134 23.82 -3.46 7.83
C ASP A 134 22.35 -3.63 8.24
N ASP A 135 22.05 -4.29 9.35
CA ASP A 135 20.68 -4.53 9.81
C ASP A 135 20.01 -3.31 10.45
N ASP A 136 20.75 -2.23 10.65
CA ASP A 136 20.25 -0.94 11.12
C ASP A 136 19.80 -0.03 9.96
N GLU A 137 20.01 -0.46 8.71
CA GLU A 137 19.39 0.16 7.55
C GLU A 137 17.87 0.27 7.75
N ARG A 138 17.34 1.49 7.63
CA ARG A 138 15.91 1.81 7.89
C ARG A 138 14.96 0.93 7.10
N TYR A 139 15.27 0.58 5.84
CA TYR A 139 14.47 -0.37 5.06
C TYR A 139 14.38 -1.76 5.70
N ARG A 140 15.48 -2.28 6.24
CA ARG A 140 15.52 -3.61 6.87
C ARG A 140 14.79 -3.60 8.20
N ARG A 141 14.92 -2.53 8.97
CA ARG A 141 14.15 -2.29 10.20
C ARG A 141 12.65 -2.17 9.95
N PHE A 142 12.25 -1.44 8.90
CA PHE A 142 10.87 -1.43 8.42
C PHE A 142 10.38 -2.84 8.07
N CYS A 143 11.18 -3.63 7.33
CA CYS A 143 10.80 -5.00 6.98
C CYS A 143 10.63 -5.89 8.21
N ARG A 144 11.49 -5.72 9.22
CA ARG A 144 11.40 -6.43 10.51
C ARG A 144 10.14 -6.06 11.28
N GLY A 145 9.83 -4.78 11.45
CA GLY A 145 8.64 -4.33 12.19
C GLY A 145 7.34 -4.80 11.54
N ARG A 146 7.26 -4.73 10.20
CA ARG A 146 6.15 -5.33 9.44
C ARG A 146 6.03 -6.83 9.70
N ALA A 147 7.14 -7.55 9.69
CA ALA A 147 7.14 -8.99 9.89
C ALA A 147 6.71 -9.38 11.32
N GLU A 148 7.16 -8.63 12.32
CA GLU A 148 6.72 -8.77 13.71
C GLU A 148 5.20 -8.54 13.85
N ALA A 149 4.62 -7.56 13.14
CA ALA A 149 3.18 -7.33 13.15
C ALA A 149 2.40 -8.47 12.46
N LEU A 150 2.94 -9.05 11.38
CA LEU A 150 2.35 -10.21 10.72
C LEU A 150 2.35 -11.43 11.65
N ASP A 151 3.46 -11.68 12.34
CA ASP A 151 3.59 -12.82 13.26
C ASP A 151 2.66 -12.67 14.47
N ALA A 152 2.39 -11.44 14.92
CA ALA A 152 1.54 -11.15 16.08
C ALA A 152 0.03 -11.22 15.79
N ASN A 153 -0.40 -11.36 14.54
CA ASN A 153 -1.81 -11.32 14.17
C ASN A 153 -2.21 -12.52 13.30
N ASP A 154 -3.39 -13.08 13.57
CA ASP A 154 -4.12 -13.82 12.55
C ASP A 154 -4.74 -12.79 11.58
N THR A 155 -4.03 -12.53 10.48
CA THR A 155 -4.44 -11.53 9.50
C THR A 155 -5.58 -11.99 8.60
N GLY A 156 -5.88 -13.30 8.57
CA GLY A 156 -6.77 -13.90 7.57
C GLY A 156 -6.26 -13.77 6.13
N MET A 157 -5.01 -13.35 5.93
CA MET A 157 -4.36 -13.21 4.64
C MET A 157 -3.25 -14.28 4.51
N PRO A 158 -3.39 -15.26 3.60
CA PRO A 158 -2.37 -16.30 3.44
C PRO A 158 -1.05 -15.75 2.85
N VAL A 159 -1.13 -14.63 2.13
CA VAL A 159 -0.01 -13.90 1.54
C VAL A 159 -0.31 -12.41 1.58
N LEU A 160 0.74 -11.59 1.60
CA LEU A 160 0.59 -10.15 1.46
C LEU A 160 0.32 -9.78 -0.01
N PRO A 161 -0.49 -8.73 -0.26
CA PRO A 161 -0.70 -8.23 -1.61
C PRO A 161 0.59 -7.68 -2.23
N PRO A 162 0.55 -7.30 -3.52
CA PRO A 162 1.62 -6.51 -4.09
C PRO A 162 1.88 -5.26 -3.25
N ALA A 163 3.14 -5.02 -2.99
CA ALA A 163 3.57 -3.95 -2.10
C ALA A 163 4.80 -3.27 -2.67
N THR A 164 4.76 -1.95 -2.78
CA THR A 164 5.89 -1.15 -3.25
C THR A 164 6.36 -0.26 -2.11
N LEU A 165 7.67 -0.08 -2.00
CA LEU A 165 8.29 0.91 -1.13
C LEU A 165 9.30 1.69 -1.94
N VAL A 166 9.20 3.02 -1.89
CA VAL A 166 10.16 3.94 -2.50
C VAL A 166 10.58 5.02 -1.51
N SER A 167 11.70 5.69 -1.79
CA SER A 167 12.15 6.82 -0.98
C SER A 167 11.18 7.99 -1.13
N SER A 168 10.99 8.76 -0.07
CA SER A 168 10.30 10.06 -0.12
C SER A 168 11.11 11.14 0.59
N HIS A 169 10.82 12.40 0.25
CA HIS A 169 11.37 13.57 0.94
C HIS A 169 10.56 13.92 2.19
N GLN A 170 9.30 13.45 2.27
CA GLN A 170 8.46 13.69 3.42
C GLN A 170 8.91 12.83 4.60
N ARG A 171 9.09 13.46 5.75
CA ARG A 171 9.65 12.81 6.93
C ARG A 171 8.76 11.68 7.46
N GLY A 172 9.35 10.52 7.74
CA GLY A 172 8.70 9.34 8.31
C GLY A 172 8.18 8.32 7.29
N LEU A 173 7.09 7.65 7.63
CA LEU A 173 6.46 6.58 6.86
C LEU A 173 5.06 7.02 6.41
N ARG A 174 4.84 7.08 5.10
CA ARG A 174 3.49 7.17 4.52
C ARG A 174 3.08 5.81 3.96
N MET A 175 1.84 5.41 4.23
CA MET A 175 1.27 4.19 3.71
C MET A 175 -0.11 4.43 3.12
N HIS A 176 -0.35 3.87 1.93
CA HIS A 176 -1.67 3.71 1.36
C HIS A 176 -2.02 2.23 1.25
N ALA A 177 -3.27 1.88 1.49
CA ALA A 177 -3.77 0.52 1.37
C ALA A 177 -5.13 0.52 0.66
N LEU A 178 -5.27 -0.37 -0.33
CA LEU A 178 -6.57 -0.70 -0.90
C LEU A 178 -7.11 -1.95 -0.21
N LEU A 179 -8.24 -1.84 0.48
CA LEU A 179 -8.96 -2.93 1.13
C LEU A 179 -10.12 -3.40 0.24
N GLY A 180 -10.48 -4.67 0.33
CA GLY A 180 -11.56 -5.25 -0.47
C GLY A 180 -12.01 -6.62 0.01
N PRO A 181 -12.93 -7.27 -0.71
CA PRO A 181 -13.59 -8.48 -0.24
C PRO A 181 -12.90 -9.76 -0.72
N THR A 182 -12.07 -9.68 -1.76
CA THR A 182 -11.50 -10.86 -2.43
C THR A 182 -10.11 -11.20 -1.90
N PRO A 183 -9.83 -12.46 -1.52
CA PRO A 183 -8.49 -12.89 -1.21
C PRO A 183 -7.50 -12.65 -2.36
N VAL A 184 -6.24 -12.44 -2.00
CA VAL A 184 -5.15 -12.28 -2.97
C VAL A 184 -4.90 -13.62 -3.65
N VAL A 185 -5.05 -13.66 -4.98
CA VAL A 185 -4.52 -14.75 -5.81
C VAL A 185 -3.12 -14.33 -6.26
N PRO A 186 -2.05 -14.89 -5.68
CA PRO A 186 -0.68 -14.45 -5.91
C PRO A 186 -0.21 -14.78 -7.32
N ILE A 187 0.53 -13.86 -7.91
CA ILE A 187 1.29 -14.07 -9.14
C ILE A 187 2.74 -13.72 -8.82
N GLU A 188 3.64 -14.68 -8.98
CA GLU A 188 5.09 -14.51 -8.85
C GLU A 188 5.75 -14.42 -10.23
N ASN A 189 6.96 -13.85 -10.27
CA ASN A 189 7.76 -13.79 -11.49
C ASN A 189 8.78 -14.94 -11.50
N PRO A 190 8.69 -15.93 -12.40
CA PRO A 190 9.61 -17.08 -12.43
C PRO A 190 11.09 -16.71 -12.63
N ARG A 191 11.38 -15.49 -13.09
CA ARG A 191 12.76 -14.98 -13.28
C ARG A 191 13.30 -14.20 -12.08
N GLN A 192 12.52 -14.07 -11.01
CA GLN A 192 12.90 -13.38 -9.79
C GLN A 192 12.69 -14.31 -8.60
N VAL A 193 13.62 -14.28 -7.66
CA VAL A 193 13.41 -14.93 -6.36
C VAL A 193 12.18 -14.29 -5.71
N SER A 194 11.34 -15.11 -5.06
CA SER A 194 10.22 -14.59 -4.28
C SER A 194 10.74 -13.68 -3.16
N ALA A 195 10.06 -12.57 -2.88
CA ALA A 195 10.47 -11.65 -1.82
C ALA A 195 10.62 -12.36 -0.47
N TYR A 196 9.73 -13.33 -0.19
CA TYR A 196 9.74 -14.17 1.01
C TYR A 196 10.97 -15.08 1.15
N ALA A 197 11.68 -15.34 0.05
CA ALA A 197 12.82 -16.25 -0.02
C ALA A 197 14.15 -15.53 -0.24
N TYR A 198 14.20 -14.21 0.02
CA TYR A 198 15.44 -13.45 -0.11
C TYR A 198 16.50 -13.93 0.91
N PRO A 199 17.78 -14.02 0.51
CA PRO A 199 18.88 -14.35 1.42
C PRO A 199 19.03 -13.37 2.58
N ARG A 200 19.74 -13.81 3.62
CA ARG A 200 20.06 -13.05 4.84
C ARG A 200 20.77 -11.71 4.56
N ASP A 201 21.50 -11.62 3.45
CA ASP A 201 22.20 -10.40 3.00
C ASP A 201 21.23 -9.22 2.80
N TYR A 202 19.94 -9.47 2.60
CA TYR A 202 18.90 -8.45 2.44
C TYR A 202 18.19 -8.07 3.75
N GLY A 203 18.67 -8.58 4.90
CA GLY A 203 18.18 -8.29 6.24
C GLY A 203 17.75 -9.53 7.03
N VAL A 204 17.62 -9.36 8.35
CA VAL A 204 17.17 -10.42 9.29
C VAL A 204 15.80 -10.98 8.90
N ARG A 205 14.87 -10.09 8.52
CA ARG A 205 13.54 -10.46 8.00
C ARG A 205 13.45 -10.00 6.55
N PRO A 206 13.13 -10.90 5.61
CA PRO A 206 13.06 -10.52 4.21
C PRO A 206 11.86 -9.59 3.98
N PRO A 207 11.86 -8.87 2.86
CA PRO A 207 10.66 -8.18 2.42
C PRO A 207 9.50 -9.16 2.16
N ALA A 208 8.26 -8.69 2.24
CA ALA A 208 7.08 -9.50 2.02
C ALA A 208 6.09 -8.81 1.07
N GLY A 209 5.45 -9.61 0.21
CA GLY A 209 4.50 -9.16 -0.81
C GLY A 209 4.69 -9.91 -2.12
N VAL A 210 3.57 -10.25 -2.77
CA VAL A 210 3.57 -10.95 -4.07
C VAL A 210 3.89 -10.00 -5.21
N ARG A 211 4.38 -10.51 -6.35
CA ARG A 211 4.72 -9.62 -7.49
C ARG A 211 3.51 -9.00 -8.15
N ALA A 212 2.42 -9.75 -8.25
CA ALA A 212 1.16 -9.23 -8.74
C ALA A 212 -0.04 -9.97 -8.14
N ARG A 213 -1.22 -9.36 -8.23
CA ARG A 213 -2.49 -10.05 -7.94
C ARG A 213 -3.53 -9.80 -9.01
N ARG A 214 -4.35 -10.83 -9.27
CA ARG A 214 -5.54 -10.68 -10.10
C ARG A 214 -6.73 -10.25 -9.24
N SER A 215 -7.47 -9.27 -9.74
CA SER A 215 -8.74 -8.79 -9.19
C SER A 215 -9.89 -9.02 -10.16
N GLY A 216 -11.08 -9.29 -9.64
CA GLY A 216 -12.34 -9.35 -10.41
C GLY A 216 -12.93 -10.74 -10.62
N ALA A 217 -14.26 -10.78 -10.71
CA ALA A 217 -15.06 -11.91 -11.20
C ALA A 217 -15.15 -11.86 -12.74
N THR A 218 -15.50 -13.00 -13.34
CA THR A 218 -15.57 -13.27 -14.79
C THR A 218 -15.93 -12.06 -15.66
N GLY A 219 -15.02 -11.68 -16.57
CA GLY A 219 -15.26 -10.71 -17.65
C GLY A 219 -14.50 -9.39 -17.58
N ARG A 220 -14.05 -8.95 -16.39
CA ARG A 220 -13.13 -7.80 -16.23
C ARG A 220 -12.14 -8.04 -15.09
N HIS A 221 -10.87 -8.13 -15.43
CA HIS A 221 -9.79 -8.32 -14.46
C HIS A 221 -8.97 -7.04 -14.30
N ALA A 222 -8.64 -6.67 -13.06
CA ALA A 222 -7.58 -5.71 -12.77
C ALA A 222 -6.36 -6.47 -12.28
N LEU A 223 -5.18 -6.17 -12.84
CA LEU A 223 -3.91 -6.71 -12.38
C LEU A 223 -3.18 -5.62 -11.61
N PHE A 224 -2.91 -5.88 -10.34
CA PHE A 224 -2.04 -4.99 -9.57
C PHE A 224 -0.64 -5.56 -9.60
N VAL A 225 0.34 -4.75 -10.00
CA VAL A 225 1.73 -5.16 -10.17
C VAL A 225 2.62 -4.38 -9.20
N ASP A 226 3.56 -5.07 -8.58
CA ASP A 226 4.67 -4.48 -7.85
C ASP A 226 5.83 -4.21 -8.81
N PHE A 227 6.43 -3.02 -8.69
CA PHE A 227 7.65 -2.68 -9.39
C PHE A 227 8.84 -2.94 -8.46
N ARG A 228 9.69 -3.91 -8.83
CA ARG A 228 11.02 -4.05 -8.24
C ARG A 228 12.10 -4.03 -9.31
N HIS A 229 13.00 -3.06 -9.19
CA HIS A 229 14.22 -3.06 -9.96
C HIS A 229 15.19 -4.15 -9.45
N ARG A 230 16.04 -4.68 -10.33
CA ARG A 230 17.09 -5.65 -9.98
C ARG A 230 17.98 -5.00 -8.92
N GLN A 231 18.02 -5.57 -7.72
CA GLN A 231 19.08 -5.22 -6.76
C GLN A 231 20.35 -5.91 -7.24
N HIS A 232 21.24 -5.14 -7.85
CA HIS A 232 22.60 -5.61 -8.13
C HIS A 232 23.30 -5.83 -6.78
N ARG A 233 23.97 -6.99 -6.63
CA ARG A 233 24.93 -7.19 -5.55
C ARG A 233 25.92 -6.03 -5.61
N ARG A 234 26.07 -5.26 -4.51
CA ARG A 234 27.28 -4.45 -4.38
C ARG A 234 28.46 -5.44 -4.31
N PRO A 235 29.53 -5.22 -5.09
CA PRO A 235 30.70 -6.09 -5.10
C PRO A 235 31.38 -6.12 -3.74
#